data_AF-X0XA64-F1
#
_entry.id   AF-X0XA64-F1
#
_cell.length_a   1.000
_cell.length_b   1.000
_cell.length_c   1.000
_cell.angle_alpha   90.00
_cell.angle_beta   90.00
_cell.angle_gamma   90.00
#
_symmetry.space_group_name_H-M   'P 1'
#
loop_
_entity.id
_entity.type
_entity.pdbx_description
1 polymer ?
#
loop_
_entity_poly.entity_id
_entity_poly.type
_entity_poly.pdbx_seq_one_letter_code
_entity_poly.pdbx_strand_id
1 'polypeptide(L)'
;AVDQILSGGRMLAGGKLQDIMEVSTTQNYDLGTRLMIDDRVYRYAKAAENLGAMWGAFCDPQLYWEGNGDMPLADAGDKIISFDNKNAEPILVDELKDGWVVGVGLPADFHSMYCMKIKSNKASSGDGGAAPATCEITLYRGMPHGIVGAGHRSYVYPGLYANVKQSGGASYGANYGAVVCVPPRKILADEYFWGQTWGVFYCMNSAYATAMGAIANNRTLGFDGDGRCVYRTAATADAFWQQAG
;
A
#
# COMPACT_ATOMS: atom_id res chain seq x y z
N ALA A 1 -32.62 -4.63 1.19
CA ALA A 1 -31.31 -5.16 1.61
C ALA A 1 -30.32 -4.68 0.57
N VAL A 2 -29.27 -3.96 0.96
CA VAL A 2 -28.26 -3.51 0.00
C VAL A 2 -27.46 -4.73 -0.42
N ASP A 3 -27.31 -4.96 -1.71
CA ASP A 3 -26.59 -6.11 -2.26
C ASP A 3 -25.10 -6.01 -1.90
N GLN A 4 -24.71 -6.62 -0.78
CA GLN A 4 -23.32 -6.73 -0.39
C GLN A 4 -22.66 -7.87 -1.17
N ILE A 5 -21.78 -7.52 -2.10
CA ILE A 5 -20.97 -8.50 -2.82
C ILE A 5 -19.58 -8.55 -2.19
N LEU A 6 -19.31 -9.63 -1.46
CA LEU A 6 -17.97 -9.98 -1.01
C LEU A 6 -17.25 -10.73 -2.14
N SER A 7 -16.09 -10.24 -2.57
CA SER A 7 -15.30 -10.93 -3.61
C SER A 7 -13.84 -11.08 -3.20
N GLY A 8 -13.34 -12.32 -3.14
CA GLY A 8 -11.90 -12.60 -3.06
C GLY A 8 -11.26 -12.60 -1.66
N GLY A 9 -12.05 -12.48 -0.58
CA GLY A 9 -11.60 -12.72 0.80
C GLY A 9 -12.70 -13.39 1.61
N ARG A 10 -12.35 -14.04 2.73
CA ARG A 10 -13.31 -14.75 3.59
C ARG A 10 -13.39 -14.10 4.97
N MET A 11 -14.59 -14.18 5.56
CA MET A 11 -14.75 -13.97 7.00
C MET A 11 -13.97 -15.05 7.74
N LEU A 12 -13.21 -14.66 8.77
CA LEU A 12 -12.44 -15.58 9.59
C LEU A 12 -13.36 -16.42 10.47
N ALA A 13 -12.89 -17.59 10.90
CA ALA A 13 -13.63 -18.43 11.83
C ALA A 13 -13.87 -17.67 13.16
N GLY A 14 -15.14 -17.55 13.57
CA GLY A 14 -15.54 -16.76 14.74
C GLY A 14 -15.62 -15.25 14.50
N GLY A 15 -15.27 -14.78 13.29
CA GLY A 15 -15.48 -13.40 12.87
C GLY A 15 -16.97 -13.05 12.79
N LYS A 16 -17.27 -11.76 13.00
CA LYS A 16 -18.63 -11.22 12.92
C LYS A 16 -18.75 -10.31 11.70
N LEU A 17 -19.99 -10.16 11.21
CA LEU A 17 -20.29 -9.14 10.22
C LEU A 17 -19.91 -7.77 10.79
N GLN A 18 -19.14 -6.99 10.03
CA GLN A 18 -18.72 -5.64 10.40
C GLN A 18 -19.20 -4.67 9.33
N ASP A 19 -20.00 -3.68 9.71
CA ASP A 19 -20.45 -2.61 8.82
C ASP A 19 -19.28 -1.69 8.42
N ILE A 20 -19.41 -0.98 7.29
CA ILE A 20 -18.37 -0.05 6.83
C ILE A 20 -18.11 1.13 7.78
N MET A 21 -19.07 1.46 8.65
CA MET A 21 -18.94 2.50 9.68
C MET A 21 -18.50 1.94 11.05
N GLU A 22 -18.35 0.63 11.16
CA GLU A 22 -17.88 -0.05 12.35
C GLU A 22 -16.37 -0.30 12.32
N VAL A 23 -15.78 -0.32 13.52
CA VAL A 23 -14.38 -0.69 13.77
C VAL A 23 -14.36 -1.88 14.72
N SER A 24 -13.28 -2.65 14.68
CA SER A 24 -13.13 -3.82 15.55
C SER A 24 -11.70 -3.90 16.06
N THR A 25 -11.51 -4.28 17.32
CA THR A 25 -10.18 -4.65 17.85
C THR A 25 -9.81 -6.10 17.54
N THR A 26 -10.73 -6.87 16.95
CA THR A 26 -10.54 -8.26 16.53
C THR A 26 -10.69 -8.37 15.03
N GLN A 27 -9.81 -9.13 14.39
CA GLN A 27 -9.87 -9.34 12.95
C GLN A 27 -11.08 -10.20 12.57
N ASN A 28 -12.02 -9.64 11.80
CA ASN A 28 -13.21 -10.35 11.34
C ASN A 28 -13.03 -10.98 9.93
N TYR A 29 -12.15 -10.42 9.11
CA TYR A 29 -11.91 -10.84 7.72
C TYR A 29 -10.41 -10.91 7.41
N ASP A 30 -10.04 -11.69 6.39
CA ASP A 30 -8.70 -11.61 5.82
C ASP A 30 -8.41 -10.16 5.36
N LEU A 31 -7.20 -9.67 5.61
CA LEU A 31 -6.80 -8.33 5.18
C LEU A 31 -6.84 -8.20 3.65
N GLY A 32 -7.30 -7.06 3.15
CA GLY A 32 -7.54 -6.83 1.74
C GLY A 32 -8.81 -7.49 1.18
N THR A 33 -9.64 -8.13 2.01
CA THR A 33 -10.97 -8.61 1.58
C THR A 33 -11.74 -7.46 0.92
N ARG A 34 -12.40 -7.70 -0.22
CA ARG A 34 -13.20 -6.69 -0.92
C ARG A 34 -14.66 -6.76 -0.51
N LEU A 35 -15.22 -5.60 -0.23
CA LEU A 35 -16.65 -5.40 -0.01
C LEU A 35 -17.14 -4.31 -0.97
N MET A 36 -18.23 -4.54 -1.67
CA MET A 36 -18.91 -3.53 -2.48
C MET A 36 -20.25 -3.19 -1.83
N ILE A 37 -20.51 -1.89 -1.67
CA ILE A 37 -21.78 -1.35 -1.19
C ILE A 37 -22.12 -0.17 -2.09
N ASP A 38 -23.30 -0.23 -2.73
CA ASP A 38 -23.74 0.72 -3.74
C ASP A 38 -22.69 0.85 -4.87
N ASP A 39 -22.22 2.07 -5.16
CA ASP A 39 -21.18 2.39 -6.14
C ASP A 39 -19.77 2.48 -5.52
N ARG A 40 -19.57 2.01 -4.28
CA ARG A 40 -18.30 2.12 -3.56
C ARG A 40 -17.67 0.76 -3.33
N VAL A 41 -16.34 0.74 -3.37
CA VAL A 41 -15.54 -0.46 -3.08
C VAL A 41 -14.67 -0.20 -1.87
N TYR A 42 -14.66 -1.17 -0.96
CA TYR A 42 -13.90 -1.16 0.27
C TYR A 42 -12.93 -2.34 0.33
N ARG A 43 -11.86 -2.15 1.09
CA ARG A 43 -10.88 -3.18 1.46
C ARG A 43 -10.76 -3.26 2.98
N TYR A 44 -10.80 -4.47 3.52
CA TYR A 44 -10.61 -4.68 4.95
C TYR A 44 -9.15 -4.44 5.32
N ALA A 45 -8.90 -3.64 6.35
CA ALA A 45 -7.58 -3.18 6.72
C ALA A 45 -7.39 -3.10 8.23
N LYS A 46 -6.14 -3.00 8.68
CA LYS A 46 -5.74 -2.72 10.06
C LYS A 46 -4.98 -1.39 10.11
N ALA A 47 -5.38 -0.51 11.02
CA ALA A 47 -4.70 0.75 11.28
C ALA A 47 -3.48 0.53 12.18
N ALA A 48 -2.31 1.01 11.76
CA ALA A 48 -1.10 1.03 12.59
C ALA A 48 -1.03 2.28 13.48
N GLU A 49 -1.77 3.32 13.14
CA GLU A 49 -1.87 4.56 13.91
C GLU A 49 -3.28 5.15 13.80
N ASN A 50 -3.53 6.26 14.49
CA ASN A 50 -4.82 6.94 14.39
C ASN A 50 -5.03 7.52 12.99
N LEU A 51 -6.11 7.13 12.33
CA LEU A 51 -6.47 7.61 11.00
C LEU A 51 -7.59 8.65 11.06
N GLY A 52 -7.44 9.72 10.27
CA GLY A 52 -8.44 10.74 10.03
C GLY A 52 -9.56 10.21 9.13
N ALA A 53 -10.80 10.53 9.48
CA ALA A 53 -11.93 10.31 8.59
C ALA A 53 -11.71 11.09 7.29
N MET A 54 -11.96 10.44 6.15
CA MET A 54 -12.00 11.07 4.82
C MET A 54 -10.65 11.60 4.31
N TRP A 55 -9.54 11.15 4.89
CA TRP A 55 -8.19 11.49 4.42
C TRP A 55 -7.57 10.29 3.72
N GLY A 56 -6.57 10.53 2.88
CA GLY A 56 -5.78 9.44 2.32
C GLY A 56 -5.06 8.69 3.44
N ALA A 57 -5.19 7.36 3.45
CA ALA A 57 -4.44 6.49 4.34
C ALA A 57 -3.47 5.64 3.51
N PHE A 58 -2.25 5.51 4.01
CA PHE A 58 -1.08 5.05 3.28
C PHE A 58 -0.68 3.66 3.77
N CYS A 59 -0.08 2.83 2.91
CA CYS A 59 0.60 1.64 3.41
C CYS A 59 1.80 2.06 4.28
N ASP A 60 2.15 1.22 5.25
CA ASP A 60 3.43 1.34 5.92
C ASP A 60 4.55 1.35 4.87
N PRO A 61 5.43 2.36 4.84
CA PRO A 61 6.60 2.33 3.98
C PRO A 61 7.61 1.27 4.42
N GLN A 62 7.36 0.50 5.50
CA GLN A 62 8.22 -0.61 5.90
C GLN A 62 8.48 -1.53 4.72
N LEU A 63 9.70 -1.40 4.25
CA LEU A 63 10.24 -2.06 3.08
C LEU A 63 11.23 -3.11 3.58
N TYR A 64 10.98 -4.38 3.26
CA TYR A 64 11.92 -5.44 3.65
C TYR A 64 13.13 -5.50 2.73
N TRP A 65 13.05 -4.85 1.56
CA TRP A 65 14.14 -4.84 0.60
C TRP A 65 14.03 -3.73 -0.45
N GLU A 66 15.13 -3.03 -0.68
CA GLU A 66 15.42 -2.25 -1.89
C GLU A 66 16.71 -2.83 -2.48
N GLY A 67 16.69 -3.23 -3.75
CA GLY A 67 17.90 -3.72 -4.40
C GLY A 67 18.24 -3.03 -5.69
N ASN A 68 19.56 -2.91 -5.93
CA ASN A 68 20.14 -2.69 -7.25
C ASN A 68 20.82 -4.01 -7.67
N GLY A 69 20.03 -5.04 -8.00
CA GLY A 69 20.59 -6.33 -8.45
C GLY A 69 20.85 -7.40 -7.37
N ASP A 70 20.32 -7.24 -6.15
CA ASP A 70 20.53 -8.21 -5.05
C ASP A 70 19.38 -9.22 -4.89
N MET A 71 18.46 -9.30 -5.86
CA MET A 71 17.58 -10.47 -5.96
C MET A 71 18.26 -11.50 -6.85
N PRO A 72 18.41 -12.76 -6.40
CA PRO A 72 18.76 -13.85 -7.27
C PRO A 72 17.92 -13.84 -8.54
N LEU A 73 18.55 -14.21 -9.65
CA LEU A 73 17.86 -14.36 -10.93
C LEU A 73 16.67 -15.30 -10.74
N ALA A 74 15.51 -14.88 -11.25
CA ALA A 74 14.35 -15.73 -11.42
C ALA A 74 13.99 -15.73 -12.90
N ASP A 75 13.49 -16.84 -13.41
CA ASP A 75 13.04 -16.95 -14.79
C ASP A 75 11.55 -16.62 -14.92
N ALA A 76 11.12 -16.33 -16.16
CA ALA A 76 9.70 -16.18 -16.45
C ALA A 76 8.96 -17.47 -16.09
N GLY A 77 7.85 -17.34 -15.36
CA GLY A 77 7.05 -18.45 -14.87
C GLY A 77 7.42 -18.93 -13.46
N ASP A 78 8.58 -18.54 -12.92
CA ASP A 78 8.97 -18.93 -11.56
C ASP A 78 7.98 -18.41 -10.53
N LYS A 79 7.59 -19.28 -9.60
CA LYS A 79 6.70 -18.93 -8.49
C LYS A 79 7.43 -18.80 -7.16
N ILE A 80 8.68 -19.23 -7.10
CA ILE A 80 9.50 -19.15 -5.91
C ILE A 80 10.64 -18.22 -6.26
N ILE A 81 10.73 -17.12 -5.53
CA ILE A 81 11.82 -16.16 -5.66
C ILE A 81 12.45 -15.97 -4.29
N SER A 82 13.72 -15.58 -4.27
CA SER A 82 14.42 -15.25 -3.04
C SER A 82 14.80 -13.78 -3.06
N PHE A 83 14.93 -13.18 -1.89
CA PHE A 83 15.56 -11.88 -1.74
C PHE A 83 16.42 -11.86 -0.48
N ASP A 84 17.40 -10.98 -0.45
CA ASP A 84 18.24 -10.75 0.71
C ASP A 84 17.49 -9.91 1.73
N ASN A 85 17.14 -10.47 2.89
CA ASN A 85 16.60 -9.68 4.00
C ASN A 85 17.72 -8.82 4.57
N LYS A 86 17.79 -7.57 4.11
CA LYS A 86 18.77 -6.57 4.56
C LYS A 86 18.37 -5.87 5.86
N ASN A 87 17.18 -6.15 6.38
CA ASN A 87 16.80 -5.65 7.69
C ASN A 87 17.49 -6.48 8.78
N ALA A 88 17.85 -5.81 9.87
CA ALA A 88 18.42 -6.48 11.06
C ALA A 88 17.40 -7.43 11.71
N GLU A 89 16.11 -7.16 11.53
CA GLU A 89 15.03 -7.94 12.12
C GLU A 89 14.74 -9.22 11.31
N PRO A 90 14.44 -10.34 12.00
CA PRO A 90 14.00 -11.55 11.35
C PRO A 90 12.64 -11.35 10.68
N ILE A 91 12.43 -12.05 9.57
CA ILE A 91 11.11 -12.19 8.95
C ILE A 91 10.55 -13.52 9.44
N LEU A 92 9.34 -13.51 9.99
CA LEU A 92 8.63 -14.69 10.42
C LEU A 92 7.96 -15.40 9.23
N VAL A 93 7.61 -16.68 9.42
CA VAL A 93 6.84 -17.43 8.43
C VAL A 93 5.53 -16.71 8.14
N ASP A 94 5.22 -16.53 6.85
CA ASP A 94 4.00 -15.88 6.34
C ASP A 94 3.80 -14.42 6.78
N GLU A 95 4.82 -13.75 7.32
CA GLU A 95 4.74 -12.32 7.65
C GLU A 95 4.50 -11.43 6.41
N LEU A 96 5.02 -11.84 5.25
CA LEU A 96 4.85 -11.15 3.97
C LEU A 96 3.65 -11.66 3.17
N LYS A 97 2.88 -12.60 3.71
CA LYS A 97 1.71 -13.16 3.04
C LYS A 97 0.70 -12.05 2.69
N ASP A 98 0.12 -12.16 1.49
CA ASP A 98 -0.79 -11.17 0.91
C ASP A 98 -0.17 -9.77 0.67
N GLY A 99 1.14 -9.65 0.87
CA GLY A 99 1.98 -8.55 0.40
C GLY A 99 2.28 -8.62 -1.09
N TRP A 100 3.24 -7.80 -1.51
CA TRP A 100 3.55 -7.59 -2.92
C TRP A 100 5.05 -7.51 -3.17
N VAL A 101 5.46 -8.08 -4.29
CA VAL A 101 6.77 -7.87 -4.90
C VAL A 101 6.57 -6.93 -6.09
N VAL A 102 7.18 -5.76 -6.03
CA VAL A 102 7.03 -4.71 -7.04
C VAL A 102 8.37 -4.49 -7.73
N GLY A 103 8.46 -4.87 -9.00
CA GLY A 103 9.59 -4.59 -9.86
C GLY A 103 9.46 -3.22 -10.51
N VAL A 104 10.51 -2.42 -10.42
CA VAL A 104 10.57 -1.05 -10.96
C VAL A 104 11.75 -1.01 -11.92
N GLY A 105 11.41 -0.91 -13.21
CA GLY A 105 12.39 -0.83 -14.28
C GLY A 105 13.14 0.50 -14.23
N LEU A 106 14.38 0.50 -14.73
CA LEU A 106 15.08 1.73 -15.08
C LEU A 106 14.45 2.33 -16.36
N PRO A 107 14.66 3.63 -16.65
CA PRO A 107 14.02 4.28 -17.80
C PRO A 107 14.24 3.60 -19.16
N ALA A 108 15.31 2.82 -19.32
CA ALA A 108 15.60 2.06 -20.54
C ALA A 108 14.84 0.73 -20.65
N ASP A 109 14.19 0.26 -19.58
CA ASP A 109 13.56 -1.05 -19.49
C ASP A 109 12.27 -1.01 -18.64
N PHE A 110 11.33 -0.13 -18.99
CA PHE A 110 10.01 -0.13 -18.34
C PHE A 110 9.19 -1.41 -18.62
N HIS A 111 9.60 -2.22 -19.60
CA HIS A 111 8.94 -3.50 -19.90
C HIS A 111 9.20 -4.57 -18.81
N SER A 112 10.20 -4.37 -17.95
CA SER A 112 10.48 -5.24 -16.80
C SER A 112 9.80 -4.78 -15.48
N MET A 113 8.81 -3.89 -15.55
CA MET A 113 7.98 -3.55 -14.39
C MET A 113 6.97 -4.67 -14.09
N TYR A 114 6.80 -4.99 -12.81
CA TYR A 114 5.82 -5.99 -12.38
C TYR A 114 5.29 -5.70 -10.98
N CYS A 115 4.14 -6.30 -10.67
CA CYS A 115 3.52 -6.24 -9.36
C CYS A 115 2.90 -7.61 -9.06
N MET A 116 3.56 -8.39 -8.20
CA MET A 116 3.25 -9.80 -7.97
C MET A 116 2.79 -10.02 -6.55
N LYS A 117 1.67 -10.72 -6.38
CA LYS A 117 1.09 -11.01 -5.07
C LYS A 117 1.81 -12.17 -4.38
N ILE A 118 2.19 -11.95 -3.12
CA ILE A 118 2.84 -12.94 -2.27
C ILE A 118 1.79 -13.91 -1.69
N LYS A 119 2.03 -15.21 -1.86
CA LYS A 119 1.22 -16.30 -1.30
C LYS A 119 1.70 -16.70 0.10
N SER A 120 3.01 -16.76 0.29
CA SER A 120 3.66 -17.17 1.54
C SER A 120 5.13 -16.79 1.49
N ASN A 121 5.80 -16.79 2.65
CA ASN A 121 7.25 -16.67 2.74
C ASN A 121 7.80 -17.62 3.81
N LYS A 122 9.03 -18.09 3.62
CA LYS A 122 9.80 -18.76 4.68
C LYS A 122 10.33 -17.71 5.65
N ALA A 123 10.65 -18.15 6.87
CA ALA A 123 11.35 -17.29 7.82
C ALA A 123 12.77 -16.96 7.33
N SER A 124 13.26 -15.78 7.70
CA SER A 124 14.65 -15.33 7.51
C SER A 124 15.18 -14.77 8.84
N SER A 125 16.45 -15.00 9.14
CA SER A 125 17.06 -14.60 10.41
C SER A 125 17.41 -13.12 10.54
N GLY A 126 17.27 -12.33 9.47
CA GLY A 126 17.79 -10.95 9.41
C GLY A 126 19.29 -10.87 9.09
N ASP A 127 19.77 -9.69 8.70
CA ASP A 127 21.17 -9.44 8.31
C ASP A 127 22.10 -9.28 9.53
N GLY A 128 22.26 -10.33 10.34
CA GLY A 128 23.07 -10.34 11.57
C GLY A 128 24.57 -10.02 11.44
N GLY A 129 25.03 -9.36 10.35
CA GLY A 129 26.29 -8.62 10.30
C GLY A 129 27.42 -9.23 9.46
N ALA A 130 27.18 -10.27 8.66
CA ALA A 130 28.22 -10.85 7.80
C ALA A 130 27.76 -11.29 6.39
N ALA A 131 26.49 -11.65 6.23
CA ALA A 131 25.84 -11.87 4.94
C ALA A 131 24.32 -11.74 5.16
N PRO A 132 23.59 -11.08 4.26
CA PRO A 132 22.15 -10.92 4.41
C PRO A 132 21.48 -12.29 4.38
N ALA A 133 20.54 -12.52 5.30
CA ALA A 133 19.80 -13.76 5.35
C ALA A 133 18.78 -13.79 4.21
N THR A 134 18.82 -14.82 3.37
CA THR A 134 17.86 -14.95 2.27
C THR A 134 16.47 -15.31 2.80
N CYS A 135 15.45 -14.68 2.24
CA CYS A 135 14.04 -15.01 2.46
C CYS A 135 13.43 -15.52 1.16
N GLU A 136 12.86 -16.72 1.19
CA GLU A 136 12.15 -17.30 0.06
C GLU A 136 10.67 -16.90 0.09
N ILE A 137 10.18 -16.37 -1.02
CA ILE A 137 8.78 -15.97 -1.24
C ILE A 137 8.16 -16.91 -2.27
N THR A 138 6.97 -17.41 -1.99
CA THR A 138 6.11 -18.05 -2.99
C THR A 138 5.07 -17.05 -3.50
N LEU A 139 4.94 -16.90 -4.81
CA LEU A 139 3.98 -16.04 -5.49
C LEU A 139 2.70 -16.80 -5.86
N TYR A 140 1.58 -16.09 -5.97
CA TYR A 140 0.33 -16.66 -6.49
C TYR A 140 0.41 -17.02 -7.98
N ARG A 141 1.15 -16.23 -8.75
CA ARG A 141 1.37 -16.40 -10.20
C ARG A 141 2.85 -16.41 -10.49
N GLY A 142 3.25 -17.09 -11.57
CA GLY A 142 4.64 -17.09 -12.01
C GLY A 142 5.08 -15.70 -12.45
N MET A 143 6.37 -15.41 -12.34
CA MET A 143 6.98 -14.16 -12.77
C MET A 143 6.64 -13.88 -14.25
N PRO A 144 6.25 -12.66 -14.62
CA PRO A 144 5.87 -12.34 -16.00
C PRO A 144 7.06 -12.32 -16.95
N HIS A 145 8.26 -12.04 -16.43
CA HIS A 145 9.54 -12.07 -17.12
C HIS A 145 10.63 -12.36 -16.08
N GLY A 146 11.83 -12.72 -16.56
CA GLY A 146 12.93 -13.01 -15.65
C GLY A 146 13.49 -11.76 -14.97
N ILE A 147 13.92 -11.90 -13.72
CA ILE A 147 14.66 -10.86 -13.00
C ILE A 147 16.10 -10.90 -13.51
N VAL A 148 16.49 -9.88 -14.26
CA VAL A 148 17.80 -9.80 -14.93
C VAL A 148 18.78 -8.92 -14.15
N GLY A 149 19.64 -9.58 -13.38
CA GLY A 149 20.96 -9.09 -12.92
C GLY A 149 21.05 -7.67 -12.33
N ALA A 150 22.28 -7.15 -12.31
CA ALA A 150 22.61 -5.85 -11.73
C ALA A 150 21.89 -4.72 -12.49
N GLY A 151 20.94 -4.06 -11.83
CA GLY A 151 20.22 -2.90 -12.37
C GLY A 151 18.70 -2.98 -12.23
N HIS A 152 18.14 -4.17 -12.03
CA HIS A 152 16.71 -4.29 -11.72
C HIS A 152 16.46 -3.97 -10.25
N ARG A 153 15.48 -3.08 -10.00
CA ARG A 153 15.02 -2.77 -8.65
C ARG A 153 13.73 -3.49 -8.39
N SER A 154 13.64 -4.17 -7.26
CA SER A 154 12.34 -4.59 -6.76
C SER A 154 12.19 -4.22 -5.30
N TYR A 155 10.95 -4.27 -4.86
CA TYR A 155 10.54 -3.87 -3.54
C TYR A 155 9.63 -4.95 -2.99
N VAL A 156 9.91 -5.38 -1.75
CA VAL A 156 9.09 -6.36 -1.05
C VAL A 156 8.33 -5.65 0.06
N TYR A 157 7.02 -5.53 -0.13
CA TYR A 157 6.12 -4.92 0.83
C TYR A 157 5.31 -5.99 1.55
N PRO A 158 5.09 -5.85 2.88
CA PRO A 158 4.09 -6.63 3.58
C PRO A 158 2.68 -6.30 3.05
N GLY A 159 1.65 -6.97 3.57
CA GLY A 159 0.28 -6.69 3.17
C GLY A 159 -0.06 -5.19 3.23
N LEU A 160 -0.44 -4.60 2.10
CA LEU A 160 -0.75 -3.16 1.98
C LEU A 160 -1.83 -2.67 2.96
N TYR A 161 -2.67 -3.59 3.42
CA TYR A 161 -3.76 -3.34 4.35
C TYR A 161 -3.46 -3.79 5.79
N ALA A 162 -2.26 -4.29 6.07
CA ALA A 162 -1.88 -4.82 7.39
C ALA A 162 -1.43 -3.72 8.37
N ASN A 163 -0.82 -2.66 7.85
CA ASN A 163 -0.26 -1.56 8.64
C ASN A 163 -0.61 -0.23 7.97
N VAL A 164 -1.90 0.11 7.92
CA VAL A 164 -2.35 1.36 7.30
C VAL A 164 -2.05 2.55 8.22
N LYS A 165 -1.39 3.57 7.68
CA LYS A 165 -0.96 4.79 8.38
C LYS A 165 -1.67 6.03 7.84
N GLN A 166 -1.78 7.07 8.67
CA GLN A 166 -2.37 8.35 8.31
C GLN A 166 -1.44 9.15 7.40
N SER A 167 -0.13 9.06 7.63
CA SER A 167 0.93 9.81 6.94
C SER A 167 0.68 11.32 6.85
N GLY A 168 1.35 12.06 7.73
CA GLY A 168 1.44 13.51 7.68
C GLY A 168 2.88 13.93 7.98
N GLY A 169 3.70 14.06 6.94
CA GLY A 169 4.95 14.83 7.00
C GLY A 169 6.25 14.05 6.77
N ALA A 170 6.94 14.41 5.68
CA ALA A 170 8.41 14.40 5.47
C ALA A 170 9.21 13.10 5.70
N SER A 171 10.03 12.60 4.76
CA SER A 171 10.76 13.28 3.69
C SER A 171 10.93 12.38 2.46
N TYR A 172 11.10 13.01 1.29
CA TYR A 172 11.73 12.43 0.12
C TYR A 172 13.05 11.76 0.54
N GLY A 173 13.06 10.42 0.55
CA GLY A 173 14.16 9.58 1.01
C GLY A 173 13.63 8.32 1.69
N ALA A 174 13.79 7.17 1.05
CA ALA A 174 13.48 5.81 1.54
C ALA A 174 12.02 5.46 1.94
N ASN A 175 11.09 6.42 2.03
CA ASN A 175 9.72 6.17 2.53
C ASN A 175 8.61 6.46 1.49
N TYR A 176 8.58 5.72 0.39
CA TYR A 176 7.45 5.79 -0.55
C TYR A 176 6.27 4.98 -0.01
N GLY A 177 5.28 5.65 0.56
CA GLY A 177 3.99 5.06 0.92
C GLY A 177 2.95 5.33 -0.17
N ALA A 178 2.32 4.30 -0.72
CA ALA A 178 1.17 4.48 -1.60
C ALA A 178 -0.08 4.76 -0.76
N VAL A 179 -0.94 5.67 -1.21
CA VAL A 179 -2.31 5.77 -0.67
C VAL A 179 -3.03 4.47 -1.01
N VAL A 180 -3.52 3.75 0.00
CA VAL A 180 -4.16 2.44 -0.17
C VAL A 180 -5.67 2.48 0.04
N CYS A 181 -6.18 3.44 0.81
CA CYS A 181 -7.60 3.62 1.04
C CYS A 181 -7.93 4.99 1.66
N VAL A 182 -9.22 5.30 1.77
CA VAL A 182 -9.77 6.44 2.51
C VAL A 182 -10.68 5.90 3.63
N PRO A 183 -10.38 6.16 4.91
CA PRO A 183 -11.24 5.73 6.02
C PRO A 183 -12.57 6.49 6.01
N PRO A 184 -13.74 5.81 6.09
CA PRO A 184 -15.03 6.48 6.08
C PRO A 184 -15.33 7.22 7.40
N ARG A 185 -14.58 6.91 8.46
CA ARG A 185 -14.65 7.52 9.80
C ARG A 185 -13.26 7.59 10.43
N LYS A 186 -13.16 8.22 11.60
CA LYS A 186 -11.95 8.20 12.41
C LYS A 186 -11.71 6.77 12.92
N ILE A 187 -10.47 6.31 12.78
CA ILE A 187 -9.99 4.98 13.19
C ILE A 187 -8.89 5.17 14.22
N LEU A 188 -8.91 4.40 15.30
CA LEU A 188 -7.83 4.39 16.28
C LEU A 188 -6.75 3.38 15.88
N ALA A 189 -5.55 3.56 16.42
CA ALA A 189 -4.47 2.59 16.25
C ALA A 189 -4.93 1.17 16.66
N ASP A 190 -4.44 0.17 15.94
CA ASP A 190 -4.74 -1.26 16.09
C ASP A 190 -6.18 -1.69 15.80
N GLU A 191 -7.06 -0.79 15.34
CA GLU A 191 -8.40 -1.16 14.90
C GLU A 191 -8.40 -1.70 13.46
N TYR A 192 -9.29 -2.67 13.22
CA TYR A 192 -9.64 -3.17 11.91
C TYR A 192 -10.87 -2.45 11.36
N PHE A 193 -10.83 -2.11 10.08
CA PHE A 193 -11.85 -1.28 9.43
C PHE A 193 -11.99 -1.57 7.94
N TRP A 194 -13.05 -1.04 7.33
CA TRP A 194 -13.25 -1.03 5.88
C TRP A 194 -12.78 0.30 5.28
N GLY A 195 -11.64 0.30 4.61
CA GLY A 195 -11.13 1.48 3.90
C GLY A 195 -11.68 1.56 2.46
N GLN A 196 -12.18 2.71 2.04
CA GLN A 196 -12.71 2.90 0.69
C GLN A 196 -11.56 3.01 -0.33
N THR A 197 -11.63 2.25 -1.42
CA THR A 197 -10.60 2.24 -2.49
C THR A 197 -11.15 2.64 -3.86
N TRP A 198 -12.48 2.71 -4.01
CA TRP A 198 -13.13 3.16 -5.26
C TRP A 198 -14.52 3.72 -4.97
N GLY A 199 -15.04 4.51 -5.93
CA GLY A 199 -16.35 5.15 -5.85
C GLY A 199 -16.27 6.55 -5.24
N VAL A 200 -17.43 7.18 -5.04
CA VAL A 200 -17.53 8.55 -4.52
C VAL A 200 -17.11 8.59 -3.06
N PHE A 201 -16.16 9.46 -2.70
CA PHE A 201 -15.87 9.80 -1.32
C PHE A 201 -15.88 11.32 -1.14
N TYR A 202 -16.21 11.76 0.07
CA TYR A 202 -16.08 13.15 0.43
C TYR A 202 -14.60 13.45 0.69
N CYS A 203 -13.92 14.14 -0.23
CA CYS A 203 -12.58 14.65 0.00
C CYS A 203 -12.69 15.99 0.73
N MET A 204 -12.17 16.08 1.96
CA MET A 204 -12.12 17.36 2.66
C MET A 204 -11.25 18.33 1.88
N ASN A 205 -11.83 19.47 1.50
CA ASN A 205 -11.08 20.56 0.91
C ASN A 205 -10.31 21.28 2.03
N SER A 206 -9.06 21.68 1.80
CA SER A 206 -8.40 22.60 2.72
C SER A 206 -8.96 24.02 2.53
N ALA A 207 -8.67 24.94 3.46
CA ALA A 207 -9.08 26.35 3.34
C ALA A 207 -8.73 26.97 1.97
N TYR A 208 -7.63 26.50 1.36
CA TYR A 208 -7.17 26.98 0.06
C TYR A 208 -8.03 26.47 -1.10
N ALA A 209 -8.54 25.24 -1.04
CA ALA A 209 -9.29 24.60 -2.12
C ALA A 209 -10.66 25.27 -2.41
N THR A 210 -11.16 26.13 -1.54
CA THR A 210 -12.35 26.97 -1.83
C THR A 210 -12.15 27.93 -3.01
N ALA A 211 -10.89 28.23 -3.38
CA ALA A 211 -10.55 29.08 -4.52
C ALA A 211 -10.38 28.29 -5.84
N MET A 212 -10.56 26.97 -5.85
CA MET A 212 -10.50 26.16 -7.08
C MET A 212 -11.62 26.57 -8.04
N GLY A 213 -11.25 26.94 -9.27
CA GLY A 213 -12.21 27.44 -10.26
C GLY A 213 -12.74 28.86 -10.01
N ALA A 214 -12.41 29.49 -8.87
CA ALA A 214 -12.81 30.86 -8.57
C ALA A 214 -11.95 31.92 -9.30
N ILE A 215 -10.74 31.53 -9.75
CA ILE A 215 -9.80 32.42 -10.45
C ILE A 215 -9.75 32.05 -11.93
N ALA A 216 -9.93 33.05 -12.78
CA ALA A 216 -9.86 32.88 -14.23
C ALA A 216 -8.53 32.24 -14.65
N ASN A 217 -8.60 31.27 -15.55
CA ASN A 217 -7.46 30.52 -16.10
C ASN A 217 -6.72 29.59 -15.13
N ASN A 218 -7.21 29.39 -13.91
CA ASN A 218 -6.65 28.36 -13.05
C ASN A 218 -7.30 26.99 -13.34
N ARG A 219 -6.50 26.06 -13.86
CA ARG A 219 -6.92 24.71 -14.25
C ARG A 219 -6.16 23.61 -13.53
N THR A 220 -5.36 23.97 -12.52
CA THR A 220 -4.48 23.03 -11.83
C THR A 220 -5.10 22.58 -10.52
N LEU A 221 -5.28 21.27 -10.39
CA LEU A 221 -5.69 20.58 -9.18
C LEU A 221 -4.47 19.86 -8.61
N GLY A 222 -4.34 19.76 -7.29
CA GLY A 222 -3.33 18.89 -6.70
C GLY A 222 -3.74 18.39 -5.32
N PHE A 223 -2.96 17.43 -4.85
CA PHE A 223 -3.09 16.83 -3.53
C PHE A 223 -1.89 17.26 -2.69
N ASP A 224 -2.13 17.58 -1.43
CA ASP A 224 -1.07 17.78 -0.45
C ASP A 224 -0.59 16.44 0.12
N GLY A 225 0.48 16.45 0.92
CA GLY A 225 1.06 15.25 1.53
C GLY A 225 0.12 14.48 2.46
N ASP A 226 -0.94 15.12 2.93
CA ASP A 226 -1.99 14.52 3.77
C ASP A 226 -3.19 13.99 2.94
N GLY A 227 -3.08 14.00 1.61
CA GLY A 227 -4.11 13.53 0.68
C GLY A 227 -5.30 14.47 0.51
N ARG A 228 -5.25 15.69 1.07
CA ARG A 228 -6.31 16.69 0.85
C ARG A 228 -6.16 17.35 -0.49
N CYS A 229 -7.30 17.70 -1.06
CA CYS A 229 -7.34 18.55 -2.24
C CYS A 229 -6.92 19.98 -1.87
N VAL A 230 -5.96 20.54 -2.60
CA VAL A 230 -5.44 21.90 -2.38
C VAL A 230 -5.39 22.71 -3.66
N TYR A 231 -5.63 24.01 -3.49
CA TYR A 231 -5.38 25.04 -4.49
C TYR A 231 -4.06 25.73 -4.16
N ARG A 232 -3.23 25.95 -5.18
CA ARG A 232 -2.01 26.77 -5.06
C ARG A 232 -1.84 27.62 -6.31
N THR A 233 -1.59 28.91 -6.12
CA THR A 233 -0.93 29.74 -7.14
C THR A 233 0.54 29.38 -7.18
N ALA A 234 1.18 29.47 -8.35
CA ALA A 234 2.53 28.99 -8.65
C ALA A 234 3.70 29.49 -7.75
N ALA A 235 3.45 30.22 -6.66
CA ALA A 235 4.45 30.91 -5.84
C ALA A 235 4.89 30.15 -4.57
N THR A 236 4.24 29.07 -4.16
CA THR A 236 4.62 28.31 -2.95
C THR A 236 4.85 26.84 -3.27
N ALA A 237 6.13 26.51 -3.54
CA ALA A 237 6.60 25.15 -3.63
C ALA A 237 6.46 24.49 -2.25
N ASP A 238 5.55 23.53 -2.14
CA ASP A 238 5.54 22.58 -1.05
C ASP A 238 6.07 21.27 -1.58
N ALA A 239 7.02 20.70 -0.84
CA ALA A 239 7.68 19.46 -1.20
C ALA A 239 6.70 18.27 -1.27
N PHE A 240 5.49 18.41 -0.71
CA PHE A 240 4.49 17.35 -0.65
C PHE A 240 3.32 17.55 -1.63
N TRP A 241 3.36 18.59 -2.46
CA TRP A 241 2.32 18.84 -3.45
C TRP A 241 2.50 17.94 -4.68
N GLN A 242 1.46 17.19 -5.02
CA GLN A 242 1.38 16.42 -6.26
C GLN A 242 0.26 16.99 -7.14
N GLN A 243 0.61 17.43 -8.35
CA GLN A 243 -0.40 17.80 -9.34
C GLN A 243 -1.28 16.59 -9.67
N ALA A 244 -2.59 16.79 -9.71
CA ALA A 244 -3.52 15.78 -10.19
C ALA A 244 -3.49 15.78 -11.73
N GLY A 245 -3.05 14.66 -12.33
CA GLY A 245 -2.95 14.48 -13.78
C GLY A 245 -1.51 14.37 -14.23
#